data_AF-A0A4R6QBS0-F1
#
_entry.id   AF-A0A4R6QBS0-F1
#
_cell.length_a   1.000
_cell.length_b   1.000
_cell.length_c   1.000
_cell.angle_alpha   90.00
_cell.angle_beta   90.00
_cell.angle_gamma   90.00
#
_symmetry.space_group_name_H-M   'P 1'
#
loop_
_entity.id
_entity.type
_entity.pdbx_description
1 polymer ?
#
loop_
_entity_poly.entity_id
_entity_poly.type
_entity_poly.pdbx_seq_one_letter_code
_entity_poly.pdbx_strand_id
1 'polypeptide(L)'
;MLTTKEYQEQAMRTNDGEVRSRLMIKLNGNMTNNISEVIMGCLGLSGEVGELNDLVKKYIFHESHMDDIKFRKELGDICWYIALICHACNYDLGEIMEMNIEKLKNRYPEGFDVEKANNRAEGDI
;
A
#
# COMPACT_ATOMS: atom_id res chain seq x y z
N MET A 1 -26.22 23.87 -15.73
CA MET A 1 -25.03 23.13 -15.27
C MET A 1 -24.89 23.42 -13.78
N LEU A 2 -24.59 22.42 -12.95
CA LEU A 2 -24.36 22.62 -11.52
C LEU A 2 -23.15 23.54 -11.29
N THR A 3 -23.24 24.46 -10.35
CA THR A 3 -22.07 25.22 -9.87
C THR A 3 -21.15 24.31 -9.04
N THR A 4 -19.87 24.67 -8.93
CA THR A 4 -18.90 23.93 -8.09
C THR A 4 -19.34 23.85 -6.63
N LYS A 5 -20.00 24.90 -6.13
CA LYS A 5 -20.54 24.96 -4.78
C LYS A 5 -21.73 24.01 -4.60
N GLU A 6 -22.71 24.06 -5.49
CA GLU A 6 -23.86 23.14 -5.44
C GLU A 6 -23.41 21.68 -5.54
N TYR A 7 -22.37 21.40 -6.33
CA TYR A 7 -21.79 20.06 -6.41
C TYR A 7 -21.20 19.64 -5.06
N GLN A 8 -20.38 20.50 -4.45
CA GLN A 8 -19.77 20.21 -3.16
C GLN A 8 -20.84 19.99 -2.07
N GLU A 9 -21.91 20.78 -2.04
CA GLU A 9 -23.01 20.61 -1.09
C GLU A 9 -23.73 19.26 -1.30
N GLN A 10 -24.02 18.90 -2.56
CA GLN A 10 -24.63 17.62 -2.88
C GLN A 10 -23.72 16.43 -2.57
N ALA A 11 -22.41 16.57 -2.72
CA ALA A 11 -21.43 15.55 -2.33
C ALA A 11 -21.33 15.43 -0.80
N MET A 12 -21.24 16.55 -0.08
CA MET A 12 -21.04 16.55 1.36
C MET A 12 -22.26 16.07 2.16
N ARG A 13 -23.45 16.01 1.56
CA ARG A 13 -24.62 15.37 2.20
C ARG A 13 -24.41 13.89 2.54
N THR A 14 -23.42 13.22 1.92
CA THR A 14 -23.08 11.82 2.19
C THR A 14 -21.93 11.67 3.20
N ASN A 15 -21.36 12.77 3.69
CA ASN A 15 -20.35 12.75 4.74
C ASN A 15 -21.06 12.78 6.10
N ASP A 16 -20.92 11.71 6.89
CA ASP A 16 -21.53 11.60 8.21
C ASP A 16 -20.87 12.47 9.29
N GLY A 17 -19.71 13.06 9.01
CA GLY A 17 -18.99 13.92 9.96
C GLY A 17 -18.26 13.17 11.09
N GLU A 18 -18.28 11.83 11.11
CA GLU A 18 -17.79 11.02 12.23
C GLU A 18 -16.33 10.59 12.11
N VAL A 19 -15.62 11.04 11.06
CA VAL A 19 -14.22 10.66 10.79
C VAL A 19 -13.31 10.93 11.99
N ARG A 20 -13.41 12.12 12.60
CA ARG A 20 -12.60 12.48 13.78
C ARG A 20 -12.93 11.59 14.97
N SER A 21 -14.21 11.37 15.27
CA SER A 21 -14.67 10.54 16.39
C SER A 21 -14.13 9.11 16.25
N ARG A 22 -14.25 8.51 15.06
CA ARG A 22 -13.76 7.16 14.77
C ARG A 22 -12.25 7.04 14.97
N LEU A 23 -11.48 8.02 14.50
CA LEU A 23 -10.02 8.04 14.70
C LEU A 23 -9.66 8.14 16.18
N MET A 24 -10.28 9.07 16.92
CA MET A 24 -10.03 9.26 18.35
C MET A 24 -10.36 8.00 19.17
N ILE A 25 -11.43 7.29 18.84
CA ILE A 25 -11.78 6.01 19.47
C ILE A 25 -10.66 4.99 19.29
N LYS A 26 -10.07 4.91 18.08
CA LYS A 26 -8.98 3.98 17.79
C LYS A 26 -7.66 4.36 18.47
N LEU A 27 -7.38 5.67 18.56
CA LEU A 27 -6.20 6.18 19.26
C LEU A 27 -6.26 5.98 20.79
N ASN A 28 -7.46 6.13 21.38
CA ASN A 28 -7.66 6.04 22.82
C ASN A 28 -7.97 4.61 23.31
N GLY A 29 -8.22 3.66 22.39
CA GLY A 29 -8.47 2.27 22.74
C GLY A 29 -7.20 1.52 23.08
N ASN A 30 -7.29 0.51 23.94
CA ASN A 30 -6.24 -0.52 24.08
C ASN A 30 -6.25 -1.41 22.84
N MET A 31 -5.74 -0.91 21.72
CA MET A 31 -5.47 -1.72 20.55
C MET A 31 -4.09 -2.34 20.66
N THR A 32 -3.99 -3.60 20.23
CA THR A 32 -2.71 -4.32 20.10
C THR A 32 -1.79 -3.68 19.08
N ASN A 33 -2.33 -2.90 18.13
CA ASN A 33 -1.60 -2.32 17.02
C ASN A 33 -1.55 -0.80 17.18
N ASN A 34 -0.37 -0.21 17.03
CA ASN A 34 -0.18 1.24 17.08
C ASN A 34 -0.73 1.88 15.79
N ILE A 35 -2.01 2.30 15.84
CA ILE A 35 -2.71 2.83 14.67
C ILE A 35 -2.04 4.09 14.09
N SER A 36 -1.36 4.89 14.91
CA SER A 36 -0.63 6.08 14.46
C SER A 36 0.54 5.70 13.54
N GLU A 37 1.31 4.68 13.93
CA GLU A 37 2.42 4.16 13.13
C GLU A 37 1.93 3.42 11.89
N VAL A 38 0.79 2.71 11.97
CA VAL A 38 0.15 2.12 10.78
C VAL A 38 -0.25 3.20 9.77
N ILE A 39 -0.88 4.29 10.23
CA ILE A 39 -1.24 5.42 9.36
C ILE A 39 0.01 6.04 8.75
N MET A 40 1.05 6.28 9.55
CA MET A 40 2.35 6.79 9.06
C MET A 40 2.96 5.85 8.01
N GLY A 41 2.95 4.55 8.29
CA GLY A 41 3.42 3.49 7.41
C GLY A 41 2.72 3.49 6.06
N CYS A 42 1.39 3.49 6.06
CA CYS A 42 0.58 3.46 4.83
C CYS A 42 0.74 4.74 3.99
N LEU A 43 0.77 5.91 4.63
CA LEU A 43 0.94 7.19 3.92
C LEU A 43 2.34 7.33 3.34
N GLY A 44 3.35 6.98 4.11
CA GLY A 44 4.74 7.00 3.67
C GLY A 44 5.00 6.02 2.52
N LEU A 45 4.55 4.77 2.67
CA LEU A 45 4.60 3.76 1.60
C LEU A 45 3.98 4.27 0.30
N SER A 46 2.83 4.95 0.38
CA SER A 46 2.17 5.53 -0.79
C SER A 46 3.02 6.63 -1.45
N GLY A 47 3.75 7.41 -0.66
CA GLY A 47 4.69 8.43 -1.13
C GLY A 47 5.85 7.82 -1.91
N GLU A 48 6.54 6.83 -1.32
CA GLU A 48 7.71 6.21 -1.95
C GLU A 48 7.36 5.41 -3.20
N VAL A 49 6.19 4.76 -3.21
CA VAL A 49 5.64 4.13 -4.44
C VAL A 49 5.40 5.19 -5.52
N GLY A 50 4.94 6.39 -5.15
CA GLY A 50 4.79 7.51 -6.06
C GLY A 50 6.11 7.99 -6.66
N GLU A 51 7.17 8.09 -5.84
CA GLU A 51 8.52 8.44 -6.30
C GLU A 51 9.08 7.38 -7.25
N LEU A 52 8.98 6.10 -6.87
CA LEU A 52 9.39 4.98 -7.72
C LEU A 52 8.66 4.99 -9.08
N ASN A 53 7.34 5.22 -9.07
CA ASN A 53 6.54 5.32 -10.28
C ASN A 53 6.97 6.49 -11.19
N ASP A 54 7.35 7.63 -10.61
CA ASP A 54 7.85 8.77 -11.38
C ASP A 54 9.18 8.44 -12.09
N LEU A 55 10.06 7.66 -11.44
CA LEU A 55 11.30 7.16 -12.07
C LEU A 55 11.00 6.26 -13.27
N VAL A 56 10.09 5.28 -13.11
CA VAL A 56 9.68 4.38 -14.19
C VAL A 56 9.04 5.17 -15.35
N LYS A 57 8.15 6.11 -15.03
CA LYS A 57 7.49 6.96 -16.03
C LYS A 57 8.51 7.78 -16.82
N LYS A 58 9.49 8.40 -16.15
CA LYS A 58 10.56 9.17 -16.81
C LYS A 58 11.41 8.29 -17.72
N TYR A 59 11.81 7.13 -17.23
CA TYR A 59 12.60 6.16 -18.00
C TYR A 59 11.88 5.73 -19.29
N ILE A 60 10.60 5.40 -19.22
CA ILE A 60 9.84 4.88 -20.37
C ILE A 60 9.33 5.99 -21.28
N PHE A 61 8.62 6.99 -20.74
CA PHE A 61 7.83 7.94 -21.53
C PHE A 61 8.53 9.26 -21.79
N HIS A 62 9.59 9.58 -21.05
CA HIS A 62 10.42 10.77 -21.30
C HIS A 62 11.79 10.40 -21.88
N GLU A 63 11.98 9.12 -22.27
CA GLU A 63 13.20 8.60 -22.91
C GLU A 63 14.48 8.95 -22.13
N SER A 64 14.39 9.02 -20.80
CA SER A 64 15.53 9.32 -19.94
C SER A 64 16.31 8.06 -19.58
N HIS A 65 17.52 8.24 -19.04
CA HIS A 65 18.29 7.11 -18.52
C HIS A 65 17.72 6.68 -17.15
N MET A 66 17.80 5.40 -16.84
CA MET A 66 17.43 4.89 -15.51
C MET A 66 18.49 5.30 -14.49
N ASP A 67 18.07 5.93 -13.40
CA ASP A 67 18.91 6.19 -12.24
C ASP A 67 18.82 5.00 -11.27
N ASP A 68 19.69 4.00 -11.45
CA ASP A 68 19.69 2.76 -10.65
C ASP A 68 19.91 3.03 -9.15
N ILE A 69 20.72 4.04 -8.81
CA ILE A 69 20.98 4.39 -7.41
C ILE A 69 19.70 4.92 -6.78
N LYS A 70 19.03 5.87 -7.45
CA LYS A 70 17.78 6.40 -6.94
C LYS A 70 16.69 5.32 -6.89
N PHE A 71 16.59 4.48 -7.92
CA PHE A 71 15.61 3.38 -7.97
C PHE A 71 15.76 2.41 -6.78
N ARG A 72 16.97 1.98 -6.46
CA ARG A 72 17.24 1.11 -5.30
C ARG A 72 16.94 1.80 -3.97
N LYS A 73 17.17 3.11 -3.90
CA LYS A 73 16.86 3.91 -2.71
C LYS A 73 15.35 3.91 -2.44
N GLU A 74 14.54 4.20 -3.45
CA GLU A 74 13.06 4.19 -3.30
C GLU A 74 12.54 2.79 -2.91
N LEU A 75 13.13 1.72 -3.46
CA LEU A 75 12.81 0.35 -3.02
C LEU A 75 13.18 0.10 -1.54
N GLY A 76 14.29 0.66 -1.08
CA GLY A 76 14.70 0.61 0.32
C GLY A 76 13.71 1.34 1.23
N ASP A 77 13.27 2.53 0.83
CA ASP A 77 12.31 3.34 1.58
C ASP A 77 10.93 2.64 1.62
N ILE A 78 10.51 1.98 0.54
CA ILE A 78 9.34 1.07 0.53
C ILE A 78 9.50 -0.07 1.56
N CYS A 79 10.64 -0.75 1.56
CA CYS A 79 10.92 -1.83 2.53
C CYS A 79 10.88 -1.32 3.97
N TRP A 80 11.37 -0.10 4.21
CA TRP A 80 11.34 0.54 5.53
C TRP A 80 9.91 0.74 6.02
N TYR A 81 9.02 1.26 5.16
CA TYR A 81 7.61 1.44 5.54
C TYR A 81 6.86 0.11 5.74
N ILE A 82 7.19 -0.94 4.97
CA ILE A 82 6.66 -2.29 5.22
C ILE A 82 7.10 -2.78 6.61
N ALA A 83 8.37 -2.59 6.98
CA ALA A 83 8.89 -2.97 8.29
C ALA A 83 8.22 -2.18 9.43
N LEU A 84 7.97 -0.87 9.24
CA LEU A 84 7.24 -0.05 10.19
C LEU A 84 5.81 -0.55 10.42
N ILE A 85 5.10 -0.92 9.35
CA ILE A 85 3.73 -1.47 9.47
C ILE A 85 3.75 -2.79 10.23
N CYS A 86 4.73 -3.66 9.97
CA CYS A 86 4.90 -4.91 10.70
C CYS A 86 5.18 -4.64 12.19
N HIS A 87 6.11 -3.72 12.49
CA HIS A 87 6.40 -3.29 13.85
C HIS A 87 5.16 -2.77 14.58
N ALA A 88 4.41 -1.87 13.94
CA ALA A 88 3.19 -1.28 14.51
C ALA A 88 2.10 -2.31 14.81
N CYS A 89 2.09 -3.43 14.07
CA CYS A 89 1.14 -4.52 14.26
C CYS A 89 1.70 -5.68 15.11
N ASN A 90 2.94 -5.57 15.60
CA ASN A 90 3.68 -6.65 16.25
C ASN A 90 3.72 -7.94 15.40
N TYR A 91 3.95 -7.78 14.09
CA TYR A 91 4.16 -8.87 13.15
C TYR A 91 5.65 -9.07 12.92
N ASP A 92 6.05 -10.33 12.75
CA ASP A 92 7.38 -10.66 12.25
C ASP A 92 7.41 -10.49 10.73
N LEU A 93 8.34 -9.67 10.23
CA LEU A 93 8.48 -9.42 8.80
C LEU A 93 8.90 -10.70 8.04
N GLY A 94 9.68 -11.57 8.67
CA GLY A 94 10.09 -12.86 8.12
C GLY A 94 8.89 -13.78 7.88
N GLU A 95 8.01 -13.93 8.89
CA GLU A 95 6.77 -14.71 8.77
C GLU A 95 5.89 -14.20 7.62
N ILE A 96 5.73 -12.87 7.48
CA ILE A 96 4.97 -12.27 6.37
C ILE A 96 5.60 -12.62 5.01
N MET A 97 6.93 -12.56 4.90
CA MET A 97 7.65 -12.94 3.67
C MET A 97 7.53 -14.44 3.38
N GLU A 98 7.62 -15.31 4.39
CA GLU A 98 7.46 -16.76 4.25
C GLU A 98 6.07 -17.13 3.77
N MET A 99 5.03 -16.56 4.38
CA MET A 99 3.63 -16.73 3.94
C MET A 99 3.45 -16.30 2.48
N ASN A 100 4.10 -15.21 2.06
CA ASN A 100 4.06 -14.77 0.66
C ASN A 100 4.73 -15.78 -0.27
N ILE A 101 5.91 -16.28 0.09
CA ILE A 101 6.64 -17.27 -0.72
C ILE A 101 5.88 -18.59 -0.83
N GLU A 102 5.29 -19.09 0.26
CA GLU A 102 4.47 -20.30 0.25
C GLU A 102 3.29 -20.15 -0.71
N LYS A 103 2.56 -19.03 -0.60
CA LYS A 103 1.47 -18.71 -1.53
C LYS A 103 1.94 -18.69 -2.98
N LEU A 104 3.04 -17.99 -3.27
CA LEU A 104 3.54 -17.87 -4.63
C LEU A 104 3.98 -19.22 -5.21
N LYS A 105 4.60 -20.09 -4.41
CA LYS A 105 4.96 -21.46 -4.82
C LYS A 105 3.72 -22.33 -5.07
N ASN A 106 2.71 -22.23 -4.21
CA ASN A 106 1.45 -22.96 -4.42
C ASN A 106 0.75 -22.52 -5.70
N ARG A 107 0.77 -21.21 -6.00
CA ARG A 107 0.19 -20.65 -7.23
C ARG A 107 1.00 -21.01 -8.48
N TYR A 108 2.32 -20.90 -8.39
CA TYR A 108 3.26 -21.02 -9.51
C TYR A 108 4.39 -22.02 -9.19
N PRO A 109 4.08 -23.32 -9.07
CA PRO A 109 5.07 -24.32 -8.65
C PRO A 109 6.25 -24.44 -9.62
N GLU A 110 5.98 -24.25 -10.91
CA GLU A 110 6.97 -24.31 -11.99
C GLU A 110 7.33 -22.91 -12.53
N GLY A 111 7.06 -21.86 -11.74
CA GLY A 111 7.18 -20.46 -12.16
C GLY A 111 5.92 -19.89 -12.82
N PHE A 112 6.05 -18.67 -13.33
CA PHE A 112 4.91 -17.90 -13.84
C PHE A 112 4.17 -18.62 -14.97
N ASP A 113 2.85 -18.64 -14.86
CA ASP A 113 1.95 -19.23 -15.86
C ASP A 113 0.79 -18.26 -16.12
N VAL A 114 0.59 -17.91 -17.39
CA VAL A 114 -0.42 -16.91 -17.82
C VAL A 114 -1.84 -17.41 -17.55
N GLU A 115 -2.09 -18.71 -17.72
CA GLU A 115 -3.41 -19.29 -17.50
C GLU A 115 -3.76 -19.25 -16.01
N LYS A 116 -2.83 -19.65 -15.14
CA LYS A 116 -3.00 -19.56 -13.68
C LYS A 116 -3.10 -18.12 -13.19
N ALA A 117 -2.40 -17.18 -13.83
CA ALA A 117 -2.48 -15.76 -13.50
C ALA A 117 -3.87 -15.16 -13.76
N ASN A 118 -4.53 -15.61 -14.84
CA ASN A 118 -5.86 -15.14 -15.22
C ASN A 118 -7.00 -15.95 -14.58
N ASN A 119 -6.75 -17.19 -14.18
CA ASN A 119 -7.74 -18.11 -13.60
C ASN A 119 -7.34 -18.52 -12.17
N ARG A 120 -7.67 -17.68 -11.18
CA ARG A 120 -7.35 -17.93 -9.77
C ARG A 120 -8.18 -19.08 -9.21
N ALA A 121 -7.54 -19.98 -8.46
CA ALA A 121 -8.22 -21.05 -7.75
C ALA A 121 -9.02 -20.50 -6.55
N GLU A 122 -10.06 -21.22 -6.15
CA GLU A 122 -10.83 -20.89 -4.95
C GLU A 122 -9.96 -21.05 -3.70
N GLY A 123 -9.96 -20.05 -2.81
CA GLY A 123 -9.10 -20.03 -1.61
C GLY A 123 -7.72 -19.39 -1.80
N ASP A 124 -7.44 -18.84 -2.98
CA ASP A 124 -6.20 -18.16 -3.28
C ASP A 124 -6.21 -16.70 -2.77
N ILE A 125 -5.82 -16.49 -1.50
CA ILE A 125 -5.80 -15.19 -0.79
C ILE A 125 -4.56 -14.35 -1.13
#